data_AF-A0A7S0MCY6-F1
#
_entry.id   AF-A0A7S0MCY6-F1
#
_cell.length_a   1.000
_cell.length_b   1.000
_cell.length_c   1.000
_cell.angle_alpha   90.00
_cell.angle_beta   90.00
_cell.angle_gamma   90.00
#
_symmetry.space_group_name_H-M   'P 1'
#
loop_
_entity.id
_entity.type
_entity.pdbx_description
1 polymer ?
#
loop_
_entity_poly.entity_id
_entity_poly.type
_entity_poly.pdbx_seq_one_letter_code
_entity_poly.pdbx_strand_id
1 'polypeptide(L)'
;MHFIVFFGGEFYSGNCMFMTVGLVRRRVNVRSFLYVLLGSLAANFAGCVAATYLFGRATELFANEPHLSFVRGLAEGKARSDPGVTLLRAIPANIMICISIHLGISARDMFGKLAALHFPLTVYTVAGFEHAVGNFVALPLGAMYGADADLLRAAWANLLPAIAGNFVGGAAVGLSELLLFSWDQGHGNTNQLHNHAHDAADARARALALQAKRSLLAARRRPPAGFPAIRVSPGSSSRSPLVSAHSWTGADIAWAPAAAKSDGIRVRHGSA
;
A
#
# COMPACT_ATOMS: atom_id res chain seq x y z
N MET A 1 -0.35 -8.24 17.08
CA MET A 1 -0.07 -7.48 15.83
C MET A 1 0.07 -8.38 14.62
N HIS A 2 0.92 -9.41 14.68
CA HIS A 2 1.11 -10.37 13.59
C HIS A 2 -0.20 -10.92 13.03
N PHE A 3 -1.12 -11.34 13.90
CA PHE A 3 -2.45 -11.81 13.49
C PHE A 3 -3.28 -10.76 12.74
N ILE A 4 -3.28 -9.52 13.21
CA ILE A 4 -4.04 -8.43 12.57
C ILE A 4 -3.51 -8.22 11.15
N VAL A 5 -2.19 -8.13 10.99
CA VAL A 5 -1.57 -7.86 9.67
C VAL A 5 -1.72 -9.03 8.70
N PHE A 6 -1.54 -10.27 9.16
CA PHE A 6 -1.60 -11.44 8.26
C PHE A 6 -3.01 -11.92 7.95
N PHE A 7 -3.96 -11.77 8.88
CA PHE A 7 -5.37 -12.11 8.63
C PHE A 7 -6.17 -10.95 8.04
N GLY A 8 -5.57 -9.76 7.88
CA GLY A 8 -6.25 -8.60 7.31
C GLY A 8 -7.32 -8.01 8.24
N GLY A 9 -7.07 -8.04 9.55
CA GLY A 9 -7.98 -7.45 10.54
C GLY A 9 -7.90 -5.92 10.57
N GLU A 10 -9.01 -5.29 10.93
CA GLU A 10 -9.11 -3.83 11.08
C GLU A 10 -8.62 -3.37 12.45
N PHE A 11 -7.76 -2.34 12.46
CA PHE A 11 -7.07 -1.90 13.66
C PHE A 11 -6.95 -0.38 13.72
N TYR A 12 -7.58 0.22 14.75
CA TYR A 12 -7.68 1.66 14.93
C TYR A 12 -6.34 2.39 14.81
N SER A 13 -5.33 1.90 15.54
CA SER A 13 -4.00 2.52 15.60
C SER A 13 -3.31 2.58 14.23
N GLY A 14 -3.43 1.53 13.42
CA GLY A 14 -2.94 1.53 12.04
C GLY A 14 -3.76 2.43 11.12
N ASN A 15 -5.08 2.43 11.30
CA ASN A 15 -6.00 3.28 10.54
C ASN A 15 -5.75 4.77 10.78
N CYS A 16 -5.24 5.18 11.94
CA CYS A 16 -4.81 6.56 12.18
C CYS A 16 -3.76 7.04 11.16
N MET A 17 -2.80 6.18 10.79
CA MET A 17 -1.79 6.50 9.77
C MET A 17 -2.40 6.47 8.36
N PHE A 18 -2.99 5.35 7.95
CA PHE A 18 -3.48 5.15 6.58
C PHE A 18 -4.59 6.14 6.19
N MET A 19 -5.55 6.39 7.09
CA MET A 19 -6.65 7.30 6.82
C MET A 19 -6.18 8.76 6.78
N THR A 20 -5.16 9.13 7.56
CA THR A 20 -4.53 10.45 7.47
C THR A 20 -3.88 10.66 6.11
N VAL A 21 -3.09 9.69 5.64
CA VAL A 21 -2.48 9.71 4.30
C VAL A 21 -3.55 9.85 3.21
N GLY A 22 -4.61 9.04 3.29
CA GLY A 22 -5.72 9.04 2.34
C GLY A 22 -6.51 10.36 2.31
N LEU A 23 -6.74 10.97 3.47
CA LEU A 23 -7.45 12.24 3.61
C LEU A 23 -6.63 13.40 3.03
N VAL A 24 -5.34 13.50 3.37
CA VAL A 24 -4.46 14.57 2.88
C VAL A 24 -4.26 14.48 1.36
N ARG A 25 -4.13 13.27 0.80
CA ARG A 25 -4.10 13.07 -0.67
C ARG A 25 -5.45 13.19 -1.35
N ARG A 26 -6.52 13.56 -0.62
CA ARG A 26 -7.91 13.67 -1.12
C ARG A 26 -8.40 12.41 -1.83
N ARG A 27 -7.89 11.23 -1.43
CA ARG A 27 -8.35 9.92 -1.92
C ARG A 27 -9.52 9.39 -1.11
N VAL A 28 -9.70 9.90 0.10
CA VAL A 28 -10.79 9.54 1.01
C VAL A 28 -11.50 10.81 1.46
N ASN A 29 -12.83 10.77 1.52
CA ASN A 29 -13.62 11.88 2.04
C ASN A 29 -13.69 11.85 3.59
N VAL A 30 -14.08 12.96 4.20
CA VAL A 30 -14.16 13.07 5.68
C VAL A 30 -15.14 12.07 6.30
N ARG A 31 -16.23 11.71 5.58
CA ARG A 31 -17.22 10.75 6.08
C ARG A 31 -16.62 9.35 6.20
N SER A 32 -15.95 8.87 5.17
CA SER A 32 -15.24 7.58 5.17
C SER A 32 -14.08 7.58 6.16
N PHE A 33 -13.38 8.70 6.30
CA PHE A 33 -12.36 8.90 7.33
C PHE A 33 -12.91 8.64 8.74
N LEU A 34 -14.00 9.33 9.09
CA LEU A 34 -14.64 9.17 10.41
C LEU A 34 -15.26 7.78 10.58
N TYR A 35 -15.90 7.23 9.54
CA TYR A 35 -16.52 5.91 9.57
C TYR A 35 -15.50 4.80 9.89
N VAL A 36 -14.34 4.81 9.22
CA VAL A 36 -13.30 3.80 9.46
C VAL A 36 -12.65 4.01 10.83
N LEU A 37 -12.31 5.24 11.21
CA LEU A 37 -11.68 5.51 12.50
C LEU A 37 -12.59 5.17 13.67
N LEU A 38 -13.82 5.69 13.69
CA LEU A 38 -14.76 5.43 14.78
C LEU A 38 -15.30 4.00 14.74
N GLY A 39 -15.52 3.44 13.56
CA GLY A 39 -15.96 2.05 13.39
C GLY A 39 -14.91 1.05 13.88
N SER A 40 -13.65 1.21 13.48
CA SER A 40 -12.56 0.35 13.97
C SER A 40 -12.31 0.55 15.46
N LEU A 41 -12.39 1.77 15.99
CA LEU A 41 -12.28 2.05 17.42
C LEU A 41 -13.35 1.32 18.23
N ALA A 42 -14.62 1.44 17.83
CA ALA A 42 -15.76 0.81 18.50
C ALA A 42 -15.70 -0.71 18.42
N ALA A 43 -15.38 -1.26 17.24
CA ALA A 43 -15.25 -2.70 17.04
C ALA A 43 -14.06 -3.28 17.83
N ASN A 44 -12.92 -2.58 17.87
CA ASN A 44 -11.77 -2.98 18.68
C ASN A 44 -12.12 -2.94 20.18
N PHE A 45 -12.81 -1.90 20.66
CA PHE A 45 -13.27 -1.84 22.05
C PHE A 45 -14.21 -3.00 22.40
N ALA A 46 -15.25 -3.24 21.58
CA ALA A 46 -16.20 -4.33 21.80
C ALA A 46 -15.50 -5.71 21.79
N GLY A 47 -14.59 -5.94 20.84
CA GLY A 47 -13.81 -7.17 20.76
C GLY A 47 -12.91 -7.38 21.98
N CYS A 48 -12.23 -6.33 22.45
CA CYS A 48 -11.40 -6.38 23.65
C CYS A 48 -12.22 -6.69 24.91
N VAL A 49 -13.36 -6.03 25.10
CA VAL A 49 -14.24 -6.29 26.26
C VAL A 49 -14.79 -7.72 26.21
N ALA A 50 -15.24 -8.18 25.05
CA ALA A 50 -15.75 -9.54 24.87
C ALA A 50 -14.66 -10.59 25.16
N ALA A 51 -13.45 -10.40 24.62
CA ALA A 51 -12.32 -11.30 24.85
C ALA A 51 -11.90 -11.32 26.34
N THR A 52 -11.80 -10.16 26.97
CA THR A 52 -11.49 -10.04 28.40
C THR A 52 -12.53 -10.72 29.28
N TYR A 53 -13.82 -10.61 28.95
CA TYR A 53 -14.87 -11.31 29.67
C TYR A 53 -14.77 -12.83 29.47
N LEU A 54 -14.75 -13.30 28.22
CA LEU A 54 -14.80 -14.72 27.88
C LEU A 54 -13.56 -15.49 28.34
N PHE A 55 -12.38 -14.93 28.12
CA PHE A 55 -11.11 -15.62 28.39
C PHE A 55 -10.44 -15.17 29.69
N GLY A 56 -10.84 -14.02 30.24
CA GLY A 56 -10.32 -13.51 31.51
C GLY A 56 -11.27 -13.81 32.66
N ARG A 57 -12.46 -13.19 32.67
CA ARG A 57 -13.37 -13.26 33.82
C ARG A 57 -14.12 -14.58 33.94
N ALA A 58 -14.64 -15.12 32.84
CA ALA A 58 -15.46 -16.34 32.84
C ALA A 58 -14.65 -17.61 33.15
N THR A 59 -13.35 -17.59 32.86
CA THR A 59 -12.40 -18.68 33.14
C THR A 59 -11.66 -18.50 34.47
N GLU A 60 -11.83 -17.36 35.14
CA GLU A 60 -11.08 -16.98 36.35
C GLU A 60 -9.55 -17.00 36.14
N LEU A 61 -9.08 -16.68 34.93
CA LEU A 61 -7.67 -16.78 34.54
C LEU A 61 -6.71 -16.00 35.46
N PHE A 62 -7.18 -14.89 36.07
CA PHE A 62 -6.38 -14.01 36.91
C PHE A 62 -6.84 -14.00 38.38
N ALA A 63 -7.61 -14.99 38.83
CA ALA A 63 -8.18 -15.01 40.19
C ALA A 63 -7.15 -15.26 41.30
N ASN A 64 -6.01 -15.87 40.99
CA ASN A 64 -4.99 -16.24 41.96
C ASN A 64 -3.84 -15.22 41.98
N GLU A 65 -3.21 -15.05 43.15
CA GLU A 65 -1.98 -14.27 43.29
C GLU A 65 -0.79 -14.99 42.62
N PRO A 66 0.18 -14.25 42.03
CA PRO A 66 0.32 -12.78 42.01
C PRO A 66 -0.46 -12.08 40.89
N HIS A 67 -1.23 -12.81 40.08
CA HIS A 67 -1.88 -12.27 38.89
C HIS A 67 -3.04 -11.34 39.23
N LEU A 68 -3.79 -11.65 40.28
CA LEU A 68 -4.91 -10.83 40.75
C LEU A 68 -4.47 -9.40 41.13
N SER A 69 -3.45 -9.28 41.99
CA SER A 69 -2.91 -7.97 42.37
C SER A 69 -2.30 -7.23 41.19
N PHE A 70 -1.66 -7.92 40.24
CA PHE A 70 -1.12 -7.31 39.03
C PHE A 70 -2.21 -6.68 38.15
N VAL A 71 -3.28 -7.41 37.81
CA VAL A 71 -4.34 -6.88 36.92
C VAL A 71 -5.11 -5.74 37.57
N ARG A 72 -5.31 -5.80 38.90
CA ARG A 72 -5.91 -4.71 39.67
C ARG A 72 -5.01 -3.47 39.67
N GLY A 73 -3.75 -3.63 40.06
CA GLY A 73 -2.78 -2.54 40.11
C GLY A 73 -2.57 -1.86 38.77
N LEU A 74 -2.57 -2.64 37.68
CA LEU A 74 -2.46 -2.10 36.32
C LEU A 74 -3.65 -1.20 35.95
N ALA A 75 -4.88 -1.65 36.19
CA ALA A 75 -6.08 -0.88 35.88
C ALA A 75 -6.20 0.37 36.76
N GLU A 76 -5.91 0.24 38.05
CA GLU A 76 -5.92 1.35 38.98
C GLU A 76 -4.87 2.41 38.66
N GLY A 77 -3.64 2.00 38.33
CA GLY A 77 -2.57 2.91 37.93
C GLY A 77 -2.93 3.71 36.68
N LYS A 78 -3.60 3.08 35.71
CA LYS A 78 -4.14 3.76 34.52
C LYS A 78 -5.28 4.70 34.87
N ALA A 79 -6.22 4.29 35.72
CA ALA A 79 -7.36 5.12 36.11
C ALA A 79 -6.96 6.36 36.94
N ARG A 80 -5.80 6.34 37.61
CA ARG A 80 -5.27 7.47 38.40
C ARG A 80 -4.19 8.28 37.67
N SER A 81 -3.93 7.99 36.39
CA SER A 81 -2.91 8.70 35.62
C SER A 81 -3.32 10.14 35.31
N ASP A 82 -2.33 11.03 35.20
CA ASP A 82 -2.58 12.39 34.71
C ASP A 82 -2.94 12.36 33.21
N PRO A 83 -4.05 13.00 32.77
CA PRO A 83 -4.49 12.99 31.38
C PRO A 83 -3.44 13.52 30.40
N GLY A 84 -2.70 14.57 30.78
CA GLY A 84 -1.64 15.17 29.96
C GLY A 84 -0.46 14.22 29.78
N VAL A 85 -0.05 13.56 30.86
CA VAL A 85 0.98 12.51 30.82
C VAL A 85 0.53 11.33 29.96
N THR A 86 -0.72 10.88 30.07
CA THR A 86 -1.25 9.81 29.22
C THR A 86 -1.25 10.20 27.74
N LEU A 87 -1.68 11.43 27.42
CA LEU A 87 -1.63 11.95 26.04
C LEU A 87 -0.19 11.90 25.49
N LEU A 88 0.77 12.42 26.23
CA LEU A 88 2.18 12.46 25.83
C LEU A 88 2.80 11.08 25.70
N ARG A 89 2.42 10.12 26.55
CA ARG A 89 2.85 8.71 26.43
C ARG A 89 2.19 8.00 25.26
N ALA A 90 1.01 8.42 24.83
CA ALA A 90 0.27 7.79 23.75
C ALA A 90 0.75 8.17 22.34
N ILE A 91 1.33 9.36 22.18
CA ILE A 91 1.93 9.78 20.90
C ILE A 91 3.06 8.84 20.44
N PRO A 92 4.14 8.63 21.22
CA PRO A 92 5.23 7.75 20.80
C PRO A 92 4.80 6.29 20.74
N ALA A 93 3.78 5.87 21.52
CA ALA A 93 3.20 4.54 21.40
C ALA A 93 2.75 4.27 19.95
N ASN A 94 1.93 5.16 19.39
CA ASN A 94 1.40 4.93 18.05
C ASN A 94 2.38 5.26 16.94
N ILE A 95 3.37 6.14 17.17
CA ILE A 95 4.50 6.30 16.25
C ILE A 95 5.21 4.95 16.05
N MET A 96 5.53 4.26 17.14
CA MET A 96 6.22 2.96 17.09
C MET A 96 5.36 1.88 16.42
N ILE A 97 4.06 1.83 16.72
CA ILE A 97 3.12 0.89 16.08
C ILE A 97 3.03 1.15 14.58
N CYS A 98 2.89 2.40 14.15
CA CYS A 98 2.79 2.75 12.73
C CYS A 98 4.10 2.49 11.97
N ILE A 99 5.27 2.79 12.57
CA ILE A 99 6.57 2.40 12.00
C ILE A 99 6.66 0.88 11.85
N SER A 100 6.19 0.13 12.83
CA SER A 100 6.16 -1.32 12.77
C SER A 100 5.32 -1.86 11.60
N ILE A 101 4.14 -1.28 11.40
CA ILE A 101 3.27 -1.60 10.26
C ILE A 101 4.00 -1.30 8.94
N HIS A 102 4.60 -0.12 8.82
CA HIS A 102 5.31 0.29 7.63
C HIS A 102 6.44 -0.69 7.30
N LEU A 103 7.32 -0.97 8.28
CA LEU A 103 8.42 -1.93 8.12
C LEU A 103 7.91 -3.33 7.76
N GLY A 104 6.80 -3.77 8.36
CA GLY A 104 6.17 -5.06 8.05
C GLY A 104 5.64 -5.14 6.61
N ILE A 105 5.15 -4.02 6.06
CA ILE A 105 4.72 -3.95 4.65
C ILE A 105 5.93 -3.89 3.72
N SER A 106 7.02 -3.22 4.11
CA SER A 106 8.24 -3.09 3.31
C SER A 106 9.09 -4.37 3.25
N ALA A 107 8.99 -5.25 4.25
CA ALA A 107 9.77 -6.48 4.30
C ALA A 107 9.32 -7.51 3.24
N ARG A 108 10.30 -8.18 2.62
CA ARG A 108 10.08 -9.12 1.50
C ARG A 108 9.99 -10.58 1.91
N ASP A 109 10.61 -10.94 3.03
CA ASP A 109 10.61 -12.29 3.59
C ASP A 109 9.78 -12.38 4.89
N MET A 110 9.35 -13.59 5.23
CA MET A 110 8.48 -13.80 6.40
C MET A 110 9.16 -13.42 7.71
N PHE A 111 10.44 -13.78 7.88
CA PHE A 111 11.16 -13.49 9.12
C PHE A 111 11.34 -11.98 9.31
N GLY A 112 11.71 -11.25 8.26
CA GLY A 112 11.77 -9.79 8.23
C GLY A 112 10.44 -9.15 8.63
N LYS A 113 9.31 -9.65 8.12
CA LYS A 113 7.97 -9.19 8.53
C LYS A 113 7.70 -9.43 10.01
N LEU A 114 8.00 -10.62 10.51
CA LEU A 114 7.81 -10.96 11.93
C LEU A 114 8.66 -10.05 12.83
N ALA A 115 9.93 -9.86 12.50
CA ALA A 115 10.87 -9.01 13.23
C ALA A 115 10.45 -7.54 13.20
N ALA A 116 10.10 -7.02 12.03
CA ALA A 116 9.59 -5.66 11.83
C ALA A 116 8.33 -5.38 12.65
N LEU A 117 7.44 -6.37 12.76
CA LEU A 117 6.23 -6.31 13.57
C LEU A 117 6.47 -6.50 15.08
N HIS A 118 7.61 -7.09 15.47
CA HIS A 118 7.88 -7.46 16.86
C HIS A 118 8.68 -6.39 17.60
N PHE A 119 9.86 -6.00 17.08
CA PHE A 119 10.80 -5.19 17.84
C PHE A 119 10.27 -3.79 18.22
N PRO A 120 9.67 -3.00 17.31
CA PRO A 120 9.12 -1.70 17.69
C PRO A 120 7.98 -1.83 18.72
N LEU A 121 7.21 -2.92 18.65
CA LEU A 121 6.15 -3.20 19.60
C LEU A 121 6.69 -3.51 20.99
N THR A 122 7.77 -4.29 21.07
CA THR A 122 8.43 -4.58 22.35
C THR A 122 9.00 -3.31 22.97
N VAL A 123 9.59 -2.41 22.19
CA VAL A 123 10.16 -1.16 22.69
C VAL A 123 9.11 -0.26 23.35
N TYR A 124 7.96 0.01 22.69
CA TYR A 124 6.95 0.87 23.32
C TYR A 124 6.32 0.23 24.56
N THR A 125 6.17 -1.11 24.56
CA THR A 125 5.61 -1.85 25.69
C THR A 125 6.54 -1.76 26.90
N VAL A 126 7.85 -1.99 26.71
CA VAL A 126 8.84 -1.90 27.79
C VAL A 126 9.04 -0.45 28.26
N ALA A 127 8.91 0.53 27.37
CA ALA A 127 8.96 1.95 27.73
C ALA A 127 7.75 2.43 28.55
N GLY A 128 6.70 1.62 28.69
CA GLY A 128 5.49 1.99 29.43
C GLY A 128 4.65 3.06 28.72
N PHE A 129 4.68 3.08 27.39
CA PHE A 129 3.85 3.98 26.60
C PHE A 129 2.39 3.51 26.55
N GLU A 130 1.48 4.45 26.27
CA GLU A 130 0.04 4.25 26.42
C GLU A 130 -0.62 3.91 25.08
N HIS A 131 -1.23 2.74 24.99
CA HIS A 131 -1.91 2.28 23.78
C HIS A 131 -3.40 2.09 24.05
N ALA A 132 -4.24 2.84 23.34
CA ALA A 132 -5.68 2.86 23.55
C ALA A 132 -6.31 1.46 23.46
N VAL A 133 -5.97 0.67 22.43
CA VAL A 133 -6.53 -0.68 22.25
C VAL A 133 -6.01 -1.64 23.33
N GLY A 134 -4.77 -1.50 23.78
CA GLY A 134 -4.27 -2.21 24.96
C GLY A 134 -5.04 -1.85 26.23
N ASN A 135 -5.39 -0.57 26.40
CA ASN A 135 -6.15 -0.09 27.54
C ASN A 135 -7.61 -0.56 27.51
N PHE A 136 -8.18 -0.87 26.34
CA PHE A 136 -9.48 -1.54 26.20
C PHE A 136 -9.49 -2.97 26.76
N VAL A 137 -8.33 -3.59 26.95
CA VAL A 137 -8.19 -4.86 27.66
C VAL A 137 -7.91 -4.61 29.13
N ALA A 138 -6.89 -3.81 29.44
CA ALA A 138 -6.39 -3.64 30.81
C ALA A 138 -7.42 -3.06 31.78
N LEU A 139 -8.14 -2.00 31.38
CA LEU A 139 -9.10 -1.32 32.25
C LEU A 139 -10.33 -2.19 32.52
N PRO A 140 -11.02 -2.76 31.51
CA PRO A 140 -12.13 -3.67 31.76
C PRO A 140 -11.72 -4.93 32.52
N LEU A 141 -10.52 -5.48 32.25
CA LEU A 141 -10.05 -6.68 32.95
C LEU A 141 -9.87 -6.41 34.44
N GLY A 142 -9.15 -5.35 34.81
CA GLY A 142 -8.98 -5.01 36.23
C GLY A 142 -10.30 -4.68 36.91
N ALA A 143 -11.21 -3.97 36.23
CA ALA A 143 -12.54 -3.67 36.75
C ALA A 143 -13.36 -4.95 37.04
N MET A 144 -13.34 -5.94 36.12
CA MET A 144 -14.01 -7.23 36.32
C MET A 144 -13.43 -8.04 37.49
N TYR A 145 -12.15 -7.83 37.81
CA TYR A 145 -11.47 -8.42 38.95
C TYR A 145 -11.53 -7.56 40.22
N GLY A 146 -12.26 -6.43 40.22
CA GLY A 146 -12.50 -5.61 41.42
C GLY A 146 -11.45 -4.53 41.70
N ALA A 147 -10.78 -4.01 40.68
CA ALA A 147 -9.93 -2.83 40.79
C ALA A 147 -10.75 -1.58 41.18
N ASP A 148 -10.17 -0.67 41.98
CA ASP A 148 -10.72 0.68 42.15
C ASP A 148 -10.44 1.53 40.90
N ALA A 149 -11.17 1.25 39.83
CA ALA A 149 -11.03 1.91 38.55
C ALA A 149 -12.42 2.33 38.06
N ASP A 150 -12.98 3.38 38.70
CA ASP A 150 -14.21 4.01 38.21
C ASP A 150 -14.12 4.27 36.71
N LEU A 151 -15.12 3.81 35.96
CA LEU A 151 -15.09 3.79 34.50
C LEU A 151 -15.06 5.20 33.93
N LEU A 152 -15.76 6.15 34.56
CA LEU A 152 -15.78 7.54 34.13
C LEU A 152 -14.42 8.19 34.41
N ARG A 153 -13.85 7.96 35.60
CA ARG A 153 -12.47 8.39 35.92
C ARG A 153 -11.47 7.83 34.93
N ALA A 154 -11.51 6.52 34.65
CA ALA A 154 -10.61 5.87 33.71
C ALA A 154 -10.77 6.37 32.27
N ALA A 155 -12.01 6.70 31.87
CA ALA A 155 -12.28 7.28 30.56
C ALA A 155 -11.60 8.64 30.38
N TRP A 156 -11.71 9.53 31.37
CA TRP A 156 -11.11 10.86 31.36
C TRP A 156 -9.60 10.86 31.58
N ALA A 157 -9.13 10.09 32.55
CA ALA A 157 -7.72 10.01 32.91
C ALA A 157 -6.88 9.31 31.83
N ASN A 158 -7.44 8.28 31.18
CA ASN A 158 -6.64 7.39 30.35
C ASN A 158 -7.20 7.16 28.94
N LEU A 159 -8.45 6.71 28.77
CA LEU A 159 -8.93 6.29 27.46
C LEU A 159 -8.98 7.43 26.45
N LEU A 160 -9.63 8.56 26.78
CA LEU A 160 -9.75 9.69 25.85
C LEU A 160 -8.38 10.30 25.49
N PRO A 161 -7.48 10.58 26.45
CA PRO A 161 -6.13 11.05 26.13
C PRO A 161 -5.32 10.03 25.33
N ALA A 162 -5.44 8.73 25.62
CA ALA A 162 -4.72 7.69 24.89
C ALA A 162 -5.21 7.57 23.43
N ILE A 163 -6.52 7.63 23.21
CA ILE A 163 -7.13 7.62 21.86
C ILE A 163 -6.63 8.85 21.08
N ALA A 164 -6.71 10.04 21.67
CA ALA A 164 -6.25 11.27 21.03
C ALA A 164 -4.75 11.25 20.73
N GLY A 165 -3.92 10.83 21.69
CA GLY A 165 -2.48 10.76 21.52
C GLY A 165 -2.07 9.71 20.48
N ASN A 166 -2.73 8.56 20.47
CA ASN A 166 -2.51 7.56 19.42
C ASN A 166 -2.90 8.12 18.04
N PHE A 167 -4.03 8.81 17.91
CA PHE A 167 -4.39 9.47 16.65
C PHE A 167 -3.29 10.44 16.17
N VAL A 168 -2.82 11.32 17.06
CA VAL A 168 -1.74 12.28 16.75
C VAL A 168 -0.47 11.56 16.32
N GLY A 169 -0.05 10.50 17.04
CA GLY A 169 1.14 9.72 16.69
C GLY A 169 1.03 9.05 15.32
N GLY A 170 -0.12 8.45 15.01
CA GLY A 170 -0.36 7.82 13.70
C GLY A 170 -0.42 8.83 12.57
N ALA A 171 -1.09 9.97 12.79
CA ALA A 171 -1.14 11.07 11.84
C ALA A 171 0.26 11.67 11.58
N ALA A 172 1.11 11.77 12.60
CA ALA A 172 2.47 12.26 12.47
C ALA A 172 3.32 11.35 11.56
N VAL A 173 3.23 10.02 11.73
CA VAL A 173 3.90 9.07 10.84
C VAL A 173 3.35 9.17 9.41
N GLY A 174 2.03 9.20 9.24
CA GLY A 174 1.41 9.34 7.93
C GLY A 174 1.81 10.63 7.21
N LEU A 175 1.88 11.76 7.93
CA LEU A 175 2.35 13.03 7.37
C LEU A 175 3.84 12.96 7.03
N SER A 176 4.67 12.33 7.86
CA SER A 176 6.09 12.15 7.58
C SER A 176 6.32 11.37 6.29
N GLU A 177 5.55 10.31 6.03
CA GLU A 177 5.59 9.56 4.77
C GLU A 177 5.19 10.43 3.58
N LEU A 178 4.14 11.23 3.73
CA LEU A 178 3.72 12.15 2.67
C LEU A 178 4.82 13.14 2.30
N LEU A 179 5.51 13.70 3.30
CA LEU A 179 6.62 14.61 3.06
C LEU A 179 7.76 13.90 2.32
N LEU A 180 8.17 12.71 2.79
CA LEU A 180 9.22 11.91 2.16
C LEU A 180 8.90 11.56 0.69
N PHE A 181 7.69 11.10 0.40
CA PHE A 181 7.29 10.69 -0.95
C PHE A 181 6.87 11.86 -1.85
N SER A 182 6.51 13.02 -1.29
CA SER A 182 6.22 14.22 -2.09
C SER A 182 7.49 14.80 -2.74
N TRP A 183 8.65 14.63 -2.10
CA TRP A 183 9.95 15.03 -2.64
C TRP A 183 10.31 14.29 -3.94
N ASP A 184 10.04 12.98 -3.96
CA ASP A 184 10.36 12.11 -5.10
C ASP A 184 9.52 12.46 -6.35
N GLN A 185 8.23 12.77 -6.17
CA GLN A 185 7.33 13.17 -7.25
C GLN A 185 7.69 14.52 -7.87
N GLY A 186 8.30 15.43 -7.10
CA GLY A 186 8.78 16.71 -7.59
C GLY A 186 9.87 16.56 -8.66
N HIS A 187 10.82 15.65 -8.45
CA HIS A 187 11.91 15.38 -9.39
C HIS A 187 11.46 14.52 -10.58
N GLY A 188 10.55 13.57 -10.35
CA GLY A 188 9.96 12.74 -11.40
C GLY A 188 9.19 13.54 -12.45
N ASN A 189 8.36 14.51 -12.02
CA ASN A 189 7.61 15.35 -12.95
C ASN A 189 8.50 16.31 -13.76
N THR A 190 9.56 16.88 -13.17
CA THR A 190 10.47 17.77 -13.91
C THR A 190 11.25 16.99 -14.98
N ASN A 191 11.73 15.78 -14.65
CA ASN A 191 12.42 14.93 -15.60
C ASN A 191 11.47 14.42 -16.71
N GLN A 192 10.22 14.07 -16.39
CA GLN A 192 9.24 13.69 -17.41
C GLN A 192 8.86 14.86 -18.34
N LEU A 193 8.62 16.06 -17.79
CA LEU A 193 8.34 17.25 -18.61
C LEU A 193 9.53 17.63 -19.50
N HIS A 194 10.76 17.51 -18.99
CA HIS A 194 11.97 17.75 -19.77
C HIS A 194 12.15 16.73 -20.90
N ASN A 195 11.93 15.44 -20.63
CA ASN A 195 12.00 14.38 -21.63
C ASN A 195 10.92 14.55 -22.72
N HIS A 196 9.68 14.85 -22.33
CA HIS A 196 8.60 15.12 -23.29
C HIS A 196 8.85 16.36 -24.16
N ALA A 197 9.48 17.41 -23.61
CA ALA A 197 9.88 18.58 -24.37
C ALA A 197 11.00 18.26 -25.37
N HIS A 198 11.99 17.45 -24.98
CA HIS A 198 13.04 16.96 -25.87
C HIS A 198 12.49 16.07 -27.01
N ASP A 199 11.62 15.11 -26.69
CA ASP A 199 11.00 14.23 -27.68
C ASP A 199 10.15 15.01 -28.71
N ALA A 200 9.42 16.04 -28.24
CA ALA A 200 8.64 16.92 -29.10
C ALA A 200 9.51 17.79 -30.02
N ALA A 201 10.66 18.27 -29.54
CA ALA A 201 11.62 19.02 -30.34
C ALA A 201 12.26 18.14 -31.42
N ASP A 202 12.66 16.90 -31.07
CA ASP A 202 13.23 15.93 -32.01
C ASP A 202 12.24 15.50 -33.09
N ALA A 203 10.97 15.29 -32.73
CA ALA A 203 9.91 14.98 -33.68
C ALA A 203 9.69 16.12 -34.69
N ARG A 204 9.71 17.38 -34.24
CA ARG A 204 9.61 18.57 -35.11
C ARG A 204 10.81 18.68 -36.05
N ALA A 205 12.02 18.47 -35.55
CA ALA A 205 13.24 18.51 -36.36
C ALA A 205 13.23 17.43 -37.47
N ARG A 206 12.79 16.20 -37.15
CA ARG A 206 12.64 15.12 -38.13
C ARG A 206 11.58 15.42 -39.19
N ALA A 207 10.44 16.01 -38.79
CA ALA A 207 9.39 16.40 -39.73
C ALA A 207 9.87 17.47 -40.73
N LEU A 208 10.59 18.49 -40.24
CA LEU A 208 11.18 19.53 -41.08
C LEU A 208 12.23 18.97 -42.05
N ALA A 209 13.10 18.08 -41.58
CA ALA A 209 14.09 17.41 -42.42
C ALA A 209 13.44 16.56 -43.53
N LEU A 210 12.35 15.85 -43.22
CA LEU A 210 11.58 15.10 -44.21
C LEU A 210 10.89 16.01 -45.23
N GLN A 211 10.36 17.16 -44.80
CA GLN A 211 9.75 18.14 -45.69
C GLN A 211 10.77 18.77 -46.64
N ALA A 212 11.97 19.12 -46.14
CA ALA A 212 13.08 19.61 -46.95
C ALA A 212 13.60 18.57 -47.95
N LYS A 213 13.68 17.30 -47.52
CA LYS A 213 14.08 16.19 -48.42
C LYS A 213 13.04 15.98 -49.53
N ARG A 214 11.74 16.07 -49.20
CA ARG A 214 10.65 15.97 -50.18
C ARG A 214 10.68 17.12 -51.19
N SER A 215 10.93 18.36 -50.76
CA SER A 215 11.01 19.51 -51.67
C SER A 215 12.22 19.42 -52.61
N LEU A 216 13.38 18.98 -52.12
CA LEU A 216 14.57 18.72 -52.95
C LEU A 216 14.34 17.60 -53.97
N LEU A 217 13.68 16.50 -53.59
CA LEU A 217 13.34 15.43 -54.52
C LEU A 217 12.32 15.86 -55.57
N ALA A 218 11.35 16.71 -55.20
CA ALA A 218 10.39 17.28 -56.14
C ALA A 218 11.08 18.22 -57.15
N ALA A 219 12.07 19.00 -56.71
CA ALA A 219 12.88 19.85 -57.60
C ALA A 219 13.73 19.03 -58.59
N ARG A 220 14.27 17.87 -58.17
CA ARG A 220 15.05 16.96 -59.02
C ARG A 220 14.21 16.17 -60.05
N ARG A 221 12.90 16.06 -59.87
CA ARG A 221 12.00 15.30 -60.77
C ARG A 221 11.45 16.12 -61.95
N ARG A 222 11.83 17.39 -62.10
CA ARG A 222 11.50 18.14 -63.31
C ARG A 222 12.39 17.64 -64.46
N PRO A 223 11.83 17.00 -65.51
CA PRO A 223 12.61 16.66 -66.68
C PRO A 223 13.08 17.97 -67.35
N PRO A 224 14.28 18.00 -67.94
CA PRO A 224 14.64 19.10 -68.84
C PRO A 224 13.58 19.18 -69.96
N ALA A 225 13.12 20.39 -70.26
CA ALA A 225 12.10 20.62 -71.27
C ALA A 225 12.57 20.04 -72.61
N GLY A 226 11.89 19.00 -73.14
CA GLY A 226 12.16 18.55 -74.51
C GLY A 226 11.92 17.10 -74.93
N PHE A 227 11.49 16.16 -74.07
CA PHE A 227 11.33 14.74 -74.50
C PHE A 227 9.87 14.23 -74.44
N PRO A 228 9.33 13.62 -75.52
CA PRO A 228 7.96 13.11 -75.55
C PRO A 228 7.83 11.74 -74.84
N ALA A 229 6.70 11.53 -74.16
CA ALA A 229 6.41 10.31 -73.40
C ALA A 229 5.94 9.15 -74.30
N ILE A 230 6.57 7.97 -74.16
CA ILE A 230 6.16 6.73 -74.83
C ILE A 230 5.01 6.09 -74.03
N ARG A 231 3.88 5.79 -74.70
CA ARG A 231 2.69 5.15 -74.11
C ARG A 231 2.61 3.69 -74.59
N VAL A 232 2.57 2.74 -73.65
CA VAL A 232 2.40 1.30 -73.95
C VAL A 232 1.00 0.87 -73.49
N SER A 233 0.24 0.18 -74.35
CA SER A 233 -1.09 -0.38 -74.06
C SER A 233 -1.03 -1.90 -73.83
N PRO A 234 -1.82 -2.50 -72.92
CA PRO A 234 -1.76 -3.94 -72.67
C PRO A 234 -2.66 -4.75 -73.63
N GLY A 235 -2.10 -5.79 -74.24
CA GLY A 235 -2.82 -6.79 -75.05
C GLY A 235 -3.23 -8.04 -74.26
N SER A 236 -4.32 -8.67 -74.69
CA SER A 236 -4.95 -9.88 -74.15
C SER A 236 -4.25 -11.19 -74.55
N SER A 237 -4.16 -12.18 -73.66
CA SER A 237 -3.98 -13.59 -74.03
C SER A 237 -4.49 -14.58 -72.96
N SER A 238 -4.79 -15.79 -73.43
CA SER A 238 -5.74 -16.83 -72.98
C SER A 238 -5.27 -17.90 -71.96
N ARG A 239 -6.28 -18.62 -71.40
CA ARG A 239 -6.38 -19.91 -70.65
C ARG A 239 -5.23 -20.95 -70.87
N SER A 240 -4.89 -21.92 -70.00
CA SER A 240 -5.69 -22.99 -69.31
C SER A 240 -4.80 -23.83 -68.31
N PRO A 241 -5.21 -24.98 -67.67
CA PRO A 241 -5.10 -25.21 -66.20
C PRO A 241 -4.47 -26.58 -65.76
N LEU A 242 -4.73 -27.01 -64.50
CA LEU A 242 -4.56 -28.33 -63.82
C LEU A 242 -3.33 -28.42 -62.89
N VAL A 243 -3.44 -28.87 -61.62
CA VAL A 243 -3.62 -30.27 -61.13
C VAL A 243 -4.12 -30.20 -59.65
N SER A 244 -5.38 -30.56 -59.36
CA SER A 244 -5.94 -31.80 -58.76
C SER A 244 -5.62 -32.13 -57.29
N ALA A 245 -6.69 -32.30 -56.50
CA ALA A 245 -6.73 -32.67 -55.09
C ALA A 245 -7.18 -34.13 -54.86
N HIS A 246 -6.66 -34.76 -53.81
CA HIS A 246 -7.14 -35.98 -53.14
C HIS A 246 -6.82 -35.82 -51.64
N SER A 247 -7.50 -36.38 -50.63
CA SER A 247 -8.91 -36.68 -50.28
C SER A 247 -8.85 -37.27 -48.84
N TRP A 248 -9.99 -37.31 -48.13
CA TRP A 248 -10.29 -37.97 -46.83
C TRP A 248 -9.93 -37.19 -45.54
N THR A 249 -10.86 -36.52 -44.84
CA THR A 249 -11.98 -36.96 -43.97
C THR A 249 -11.57 -37.75 -42.72
N GLY A 250 -11.92 -37.24 -41.54
CA GLY A 250 -11.92 -37.96 -40.28
C GLY A 250 -11.76 -37.02 -39.09
N ALA A 251 -12.83 -36.85 -38.34
CA ALA A 251 -12.90 -36.03 -37.13
C ALA A 251 -11.95 -36.55 -36.05
N ASP A 252 -11.36 -35.64 -35.27
CA ASP A 252 -11.27 -35.78 -33.82
C ASP A 252 -10.94 -34.43 -33.17
N ILE A 253 -11.80 -34.06 -32.22
CA ILE A 253 -11.72 -32.88 -31.36
C ILE A 253 -10.77 -33.23 -30.20
N ALA A 254 -9.69 -32.48 -30.02
CA ALA A 254 -8.92 -32.47 -28.79
C ALA A 254 -8.49 -31.05 -28.41
N TRP A 255 -8.86 -30.67 -27.18
CA TRP A 255 -8.57 -29.44 -26.47
C TRP A 255 -7.21 -29.54 -25.77
N ALA A 256 -6.35 -28.52 -25.89
CA ALA A 256 -5.43 -27.97 -24.86
C ALA A 256 -4.24 -27.19 -25.49
N PRO A 257 -3.68 -26.19 -24.77
CA PRO A 257 -3.05 -25.00 -25.36
C PRO A 257 -1.54 -25.13 -25.58
N ALA A 258 -1.04 -24.41 -26.59
CA ALA A 258 0.37 -24.26 -26.90
C ALA A 258 1.12 -23.46 -25.83
N ALA A 259 2.05 -24.11 -25.15
CA ALA A 259 3.20 -23.49 -24.52
C ALA A 259 4.42 -23.68 -25.44
N ALA A 260 4.98 -22.59 -25.97
CA ALA A 260 6.30 -22.56 -26.60
C ALA A 260 6.93 -21.19 -26.27
N LYS A 261 7.77 -21.17 -25.25
CA LYS A 261 9.25 -21.18 -25.31
C LYS A 261 9.84 -19.86 -25.79
N SER A 262 10.41 -19.16 -24.82
CA SER A 262 11.32 -18.02 -24.96
C SER A 262 12.62 -18.44 -25.64
N ASP A 263 12.90 -17.89 -26.82
CA ASP A 263 14.21 -18.02 -27.45
C ASP A 263 15.17 -16.95 -26.89
N GLY A 264 16.26 -17.46 -26.32
CA GLY A 264 17.33 -16.68 -25.70
C GLY A 264 18.28 -16.06 -26.72
N ILE A 265 18.70 -14.84 -26.44
CA ILE A 265 19.84 -14.19 -27.11
C ILE A 265 21.10 -14.50 -26.30
N ARG A 266 21.99 -15.33 -26.88
CA ARG A 266 23.33 -15.60 -26.37
C ARG A 266 24.31 -14.65 -27.05
N VAL A 267 24.91 -13.73 -26.29
CA VAL A 267 26.02 -12.87 -26.76
C VAL A 267 27.34 -13.58 -26.43
N ARG A 268 28.15 -13.86 -27.47
CA ARG A 268 29.53 -14.34 -27.34
C ARG A 268 30.46 -13.14 -27.18
N HIS A 269 31.30 -13.14 -26.15
CA HIS A 269 32.49 -12.29 -26.07
C HIS A 269 33.64 -12.96 -26.86
N GLY A 270 34.21 -12.22 -27.81
CA GLY A 270 35.48 -12.56 -28.44
C GLY A 270 36.63 -11.87 -27.71
N SER A 271 37.64 -12.64 -27.34
CA SER A 271 38.92 -12.18 -26.81
C SER A 271 39.90 -11.90 -27.94
N ALA A 272 40.53 -10.73 -27.89
CA ALA A 272 41.93 -10.51 -28.24
C ALA A 272 42.44 -9.39 -27.34
#